data_AF-A0A958Q4P1-F1
#
_entry.id   AF-A0A958Q4P1-F1
#
_cell.length_a   1.000
_cell.length_b   1.000
_cell.length_c   1.000
_cell.angle_alpha   90.00
_cell.angle_beta   90.00
_cell.angle_gamma   90.00
#
_symmetry.space_group_name_H-M   'P 1'
#
loop_
_entity.id
_entity.type
_entity.pdbx_description
1 polymer ?
#
loop_
_entity_poly.entity_id
_entity_poly.type
_entity_poly.pdbx_seq_one_letter_code
_entity_poly.pdbx_strand_id
1 'polypeptide(L)'
;LSGSSQLIFQVGFDSQSTAQIGFNGVQGTLAALGLANANSSALAFSINASSTDGAQSAARLALDAVNSAIQSLASNRGVLGATESRLKVAITNLAVARENFAAAESRIRDVDVAGEAAELTRLGILQQAGAAVLAQANQQPSLALSLLG
;
A
#
# COMPACT_ATOMS: atom_id res chain seq x y z
N LEU A 1 17.03 -6.69 -11.03
CA LEU A 1 17.24 -5.53 -10.13
C LEU A 1 18.42 -4.64 -10.56
N SER A 2 19.32 -5.11 -11.45
CA SER A 2 20.20 -4.22 -12.22
C SER A 2 19.44 -3.64 -13.43
N GLY A 3 19.67 -2.38 -13.72
CA GLY A 3 18.95 -1.59 -14.72
C GLY A 3 18.48 -0.28 -14.09
N SER A 4 18.63 0.83 -14.81
CA SER A 4 18.12 2.16 -14.45
C SER A 4 16.58 2.24 -14.49
N SER A 5 15.91 1.14 -14.21
CA SER A 5 14.46 1.04 -14.17
C SER A 5 13.97 1.59 -12.84
N GLN A 6 13.08 2.57 -12.92
CA GLN A 6 12.41 3.12 -11.76
C GLN A 6 11.41 2.08 -11.24
N LEU A 7 11.54 1.71 -9.97
CA LEU A 7 10.57 0.88 -9.27
C LEU A 7 9.60 1.79 -8.54
N ILE A 8 8.30 1.62 -8.78
CA ILE A 8 7.25 2.44 -8.17
C ILE A 8 6.33 1.51 -7.38
N PHE A 9 6.17 1.80 -6.10
CA PHE A 9 5.21 1.15 -5.22
C PHE A 9 4.00 2.05 -5.06
N GLN A 10 2.83 1.53 -5.44
CA GLN A 10 1.55 2.19 -5.21
C GLN A 10 1.16 2.00 -3.73
N VAL A 11 1.10 3.09 -2.97
CA VAL A 11 0.78 3.10 -1.53
C VAL A 11 -0.42 3.97 -1.20
N GLY A 12 -1.15 4.47 -2.19
CA GLY A 12 -2.40 5.20 -2.00
C GLY A 12 -3.43 4.85 -3.06
N PHE A 13 -4.54 5.57 -3.04
CA PHE A 13 -5.73 5.26 -3.83
C PHE A 13 -5.73 5.93 -5.21
N ASP A 14 -4.95 6.99 -5.40
CA ASP A 14 -4.80 7.70 -6.67
C ASP A 14 -3.43 7.44 -7.30
N SER A 15 -3.30 7.65 -8.60
CA SER A 15 -2.03 7.48 -9.32
C SER A 15 -1.14 8.73 -9.26
N GLN A 16 -1.33 9.59 -8.25
CA GLN A 16 -0.54 10.82 -8.12
C GLN A 16 0.75 10.57 -7.37
N SER A 17 1.73 11.47 -7.57
CA SER A 17 3.08 11.32 -7.01
C SER A 17 3.12 11.18 -5.48
N THR A 18 2.09 11.66 -4.77
CA THR A 18 1.96 11.56 -3.30
C THR A 18 1.53 10.18 -2.83
N ALA A 19 0.86 9.40 -3.68
CA ALA A 19 0.39 8.05 -3.40
C ALA A 19 1.37 6.97 -3.90
N GLN A 20 2.55 7.38 -4.35
CA GLN A 20 3.55 6.49 -4.93
C GLN A 20 4.90 6.68 -4.24
N ILE A 21 5.55 5.57 -3.92
CA ILE A 21 6.93 5.55 -3.43
C ILE A 21 7.78 4.97 -4.53
N GLY A 22 8.56 5.83 -5.18
CA GLY A 22 9.47 5.44 -6.25
C GLY A 22 10.93 5.51 -5.83
N PHE A 23 11.75 4.56 -6.30
CA PHE A 23 13.20 4.68 -6.27
C PHE A 23 13.82 4.16 -7.56
N ASN A 24 14.99 4.69 -7.89
CA ASN A 24 15.76 4.24 -9.04
C ASN A 24 16.61 3.03 -8.67
N GLY A 25 16.64 2.02 -9.54
CA GLY A 25 17.57 0.90 -9.41
C GLY A 25 19.02 1.38 -9.44
N VAL A 26 19.84 0.89 -8.49
CA VAL A 26 21.27 1.20 -8.43
C VAL A 26 22.02 0.24 -9.36
N GLN A 27 22.68 0.79 -10.39
CA GLN A 27 23.52 -0.01 -11.28
C GLN A 27 24.88 -0.27 -10.61
N GLY A 28 25.16 -1.52 -10.22
CA GLY A 28 26.44 -1.92 -9.62
C GLY A 28 27.59 -2.11 -10.63
N THR A 29 27.59 -1.36 -11.74
CA THR A 29 28.63 -1.48 -12.77
C THR A 29 29.82 -0.58 -12.45
N LEU A 30 31.03 -0.96 -12.87
CA LEU A 30 32.23 -0.14 -12.66
C LEU A 30 32.07 1.27 -13.26
N ALA A 31 31.39 1.39 -14.41
CA ALA A 31 31.12 2.67 -15.05
C ALA A 31 30.16 3.54 -14.23
N ALA A 32 29.10 2.96 -13.63
CA ALA A 32 28.17 3.69 -12.77
C ALA A 32 28.81 4.15 -11.45
N LEU A 33 29.88 3.49 -11.02
CA LEU A 33 30.72 3.87 -9.88
C LEU A 33 31.86 4.83 -10.26
N GLY A 34 31.97 5.24 -11.53
CA GLY A 34 33.03 6.13 -12.02
C GLY A 34 34.43 5.49 -12.11
N LEU A 35 34.52 4.16 -11.98
CA LEU A 35 35.77 3.39 -11.99
C LEU A 35 36.17 2.87 -13.37
N ALA A 36 35.26 2.97 -14.35
CA ALA A 36 35.47 2.56 -15.73
C ALA A 36 34.87 3.59 -16.70
N ASN A 37 35.37 3.58 -17.94
CA ASN A 37 34.76 4.36 -19.02
C ASN A 37 33.36 3.80 -19.39
N ALA A 38 32.52 4.65 -19.98
CA ALA A 38 31.21 4.24 -20.45
C ALA A 38 31.31 3.00 -21.36
N ASN A 39 30.48 1.99 -21.09
CA ASN A 39 30.44 0.69 -21.79
C ASN A 39 31.70 -0.19 -21.66
N SER A 40 32.61 0.10 -20.73
CA SER A 40 33.76 -0.74 -20.42
C SER A 40 33.60 -1.44 -19.06
N SER A 41 33.95 -2.72 -19.01
CA SER A 41 34.09 -3.48 -17.75
C SER A 41 35.52 -3.47 -17.22
N ALA A 42 36.45 -2.78 -17.90
CA ALA A 42 37.82 -2.62 -17.45
C ALA A 42 37.98 -1.36 -16.60
N LEU A 43 38.79 -1.46 -15.55
CA LEU A 43 39.16 -0.31 -14.72
C LEU A 43 39.87 0.74 -15.59
N ALA A 44 39.44 2.00 -15.46
CA ALA A 44 40.06 3.12 -16.16
C ALA A 44 41.40 3.54 -15.52
N PHE A 45 41.66 3.11 -14.28
CA PHE A 45 42.85 3.46 -13.50
C PHE A 45 43.84 2.30 -13.47
N SER A 46 45.07 2.56 -13.89
CA SER A 46 46.20 1.62 -13.83
C SER A 46 47.35 2.24 -13.04
N ILE A 47 47.96 1.46 -12.16
CA ILE A 47 49.12 1.88 -11.34
C ILE A 47 50.45 1.57 -12.05
N ASN A 48 50.40 0.88 -13.19
CA ASN A 48 51.60 0.51 -13.92
C ASN A 48 52.14 1.72 -14.69
N ALA A 49 53.27 2.27 -14.23
CA ALA A 49 53.97 3.38 -14.86
C ALA A 49 55.47 3.06 -14.96
N SER A 50 56.13 3.61 -15.97
CA SER A 50 57.56 3.41 -16.24
C SER A 50 58.48 4.15 -15.25
N SER A 51 57.95 5.05 -14.43
CA SER A 51 58.68 5.80 -13.40
C SER A 51 57.99 5.71 -12.03
N THR A 52 58.78 5.78 -10.96
CA THR A 52 58.28 5.75 -9.58
C THR A 52 57.31 6.90 -9.29
N ASP A 53 57.60 8.11 -9.78
CA ASP A 53 56.73 9.28 -9.61
C ASP A 53 55.40 9.15 -10.37
N GLY A 54 55.44 8.52 -11.55
CA GLY A 54 54.24 8.20 -12.33
C GLY A 54 53.36 7.18 -11.61
N ALA A 55 53.96 6.14 -11.02
CA ALA A 55 53.25 5.12 -10.26
C ALA A 55 52.59 5.69 -8.99
N GLN A 56 53.29 6.58 -8.28
CA GLN A 56 52.73 7.28 -7.11
C GLN A 56 51.54 8.17 -7.47
N SER A 57 51.64 8.92 -8.58
CA SER A 57 50.56 9.78 -9.05
C SER A 57 49.33 8.96 -9.47
N ALA A 58 49.55 7.86 -10.21
CA ALA A 58 48.49 6.94 -10.62
C ALA A 58 47.80 6.26 -9.43
N ALA A 59 48.56 5.87 -8.40
CA ALA A 59 48.00 5.31 -7.17
C ALA A 59 47.10 6.31 -6.42
N ARG A 60 47.49 7.59 -6.35
CA ARG A 60 46.66 8.64 -5.74
C ARG A 60 45.34 8.82 -6.49
N LEU A 61 45.38 8.90 -7.82
CA LEU A 61 44.18 9.00 -8.66
C LEU A 61 43.25 7.79 -8.48
N ALA A 62 43.81 6.59 -8.41
CA ALA A 62 43.02 5.37 -8.17
C ALA A 62 42.35 5.38 -6.79
N LEU A 63 43.05 5.85 -5.74
CA LEU A 63 42.47 5.99 -4.40
C LEU A 63 41.35 7.02 -4.36
N ASP A 64 41.53 8.17 -5.01
CA ASP A 64 40.50 9.21 -5.11
C ASP A 64 39.26 8.70 -5.84
N ALA A 65 39.44 7.96 -6.93
CA ALA A 65 38.35 7.33 -7.66
C ALA A 65 37.58 6.31 -6.81
N VAL A 66 38.29 5.46 -6.05
CA VAL A 66 37.66 4.51 -5.12
C VAL A 66 36.90 5.24 -4.02
N ASN A 67 37.46 6.31 -3.45
CA ASN A 67 36.77 7.10 -2.43
C ASN A 67 35.47 7.73 -2.97
N SER A 68 35.50 8.27 -4.18
CA SER A 68 34.31 8.79 -4.86
C SER A 68 33.27 7.70 -5.12
N ALA A 69 33.71 6.51 -5.54
CA ALA A 69 32.84 5.35 -5.72
C ALA A 69 32.15 4.92 -4.41
N ILE A 70 32.90 4.89 -3.30
CA ILE A 70 32.37 4.58 -1.96
C ILE A 70 31.33 5.62 -1.53
N GLN A 71 31.61 6.91 -1.72
CA GLN A 71 30.66 7.99 -1.39
C GLN A 71 29.39 7.88 -2.22
N SER A 72 29.51 7.59 -3.51
CA SER A 72 28.36 7.37 -4.40
C SER A 72 27.52 6.17 -3.94
N LEU A 73 28.16 5.06 -3.58
CA LEU A 73 27.47 3.89 -3.02
C LEU A 73 26.78 4.21 -1.69
N ALA A 74 27.44 4.94 -0.80
CA ALA A 74 26.87 5.35 0.48
C ALA A 74 25.63 6.24 0.28
N SER A 75 25.69 7.20 -0.65
CA SER A 75 24.54 8.05 -1.01
C SER A 75 23.37 7.22 -1.54
N ASN A 76 23.64 6.29 -2.48
CA ASN A 76 22.64 5.38 -3.01
C ASN A 76 22.00 4.51 -1.91
N ARG A 77 22.80 3.97 -0.97
CA ARG A 77 22.28 3.24 0.20
C ARG A 77 21.44 4.12 1.11
N GLY A 78 21.80 5.38 1.28
CA GLY A 78 21.03 6.37 2.04
C GLY A 78 19.65 6.61 1.43
N VAL A 79 19.57 6.78 0.10
CA VAL A 79 18.30 6.94 -0.62
C VAL A 79 17.42 5.69 -0.49
N LEU A 80 18.00 4.49 -0.62
CA LEU A 80 17.26 3.24 -0.44
C LEU A 80 16.74 3.10 0.99
N GLY A 81 17.55 3.40 2.02
CA GLY A 81 17.13 3.36 3.41
C GLY A 81 16.03 4.38 3.74
N ALA A 82 16.11 5.59 3.18
CA ALA A 82 15.04 6.59 3.30
C ALA A 82 13.74 6.11 2.65
N THR A 83 13.84 5.45 1.51
CA THR A 83 12.69 4.88 0.79
C THR A 83 12.06 3.72 1.56
N GLU A 84 12.88 2.84 2.16
CA GLU A 84 12.43 1.76 3.04
C GLU A 84 11.69 2.31 4.27
N SER A 85 12.23 3.36 4.90
CA SER A 85 11.57 4.03 6.03
C SER A 85 10.19 4.58 5.65
N ARG A 86 10.10 5.25 4.50
CA ARG A 86 8.81 5.74 3.97
C ARG A 86 7.85 4.59 3.67
N LEU A 87 8.34 3.50 3.07
CA LEU A 87 7.52 2.32 2.77
C LEU A 87 6.97 1.70 4.06
N LYS A 88 7.79 1.60 5.10
CA LYS A 88 7.36 1.08 6.41
C LYS A 88 6.25 1.94 7.02
N VAL A 89 6.40 3.26 6.99
CA VAL A 89 5.37 4.19 7.49
C VAL A 89 4.09 4.11 6.65
N ALA A 90 4.22 4.00 5.32
CA ALA A 90 3.08 3.84 4.44
C ALA A 90 2.31 2.55 4.73
N ILE A 91 3.02 1.43 4.94
CA ILE A 91 2.43 0.14 5.33
C ILE A 91 1.65 0.27 6.64
N THR A 92 2.25 0.89 7.67
CA THR A 92 1.55 1.06 8.96
C THR A 92 0.30 1.92 8.83
N ASN A 93 0.37 2.99 8.04
CA ASN A 93 -0.79 3.86 7.79
C ASN A 93 -1.89 3.12 7.01
N LEU A 94 -1.52 2.31 6.02
CA LEU A 94 -2.47 1.52 5.23
C LEU A 94 -3.14 0.44 6.08
N ALA A 95 -2.42 -0.18 6.99
CA ALA A 95 -2.99 -1.16 7.92
C ALA A 95 -4.06 -0.51 8.82
N VAL A 96 -3.77 0.66 9.39
CA VAL A 96 -4.73 1.43 10.21
C VAL A 96 -5.94 1.87 9.37
N ALA A 97 -5.71 2.36 8.14
CA ALA A 97 -6.79 2.73 7.24
C ALA A 97 -7.68 1.51 6.91
N ARG A 98 -7.08 0.34 6.67
CA ARG A 98 -7.81 -0.91 6.43
C ARG A 98 -8.70 -1.30 7.62
N GLU A 99 -8.17 -1.20 8.83
CA GLU A 99 -8.92 -1.47 10.07
C GLU A 99 -10.13 -0.53 10.17
N ASN A 100 -9.91 0.77 9.96
CA ASN A 100 -10.97 1.78 10.02
C ASN A 100 -12.05 1.56 8.94
N PHE A 101 -11.65 1.20 7.72
CA PHE A 101 -12.61 0.91 6.65
C PHE A 101 -13.40 -0.37 6.92
N ALA A 102 -12.76 -1.42 7.42
CA ALA A 102 -13.45 -2.65 7.81
C ALA A 102 -14.47 -2.40 8.95
N ALA A 103 -14.10 -1.59 9.94
CA ALA A 103 -15.00 -1.18 11.01
C ALA A 103 -16.18 -0.32 10.51
N ALA A 104 -15.93 0.60 9.60
CA ALA A 104 -16.98 1.41 8.97
C ALA A 104 -17.92 0.54 8.11
N GLU A 105 -17.37 -0.40 7.33
CA GLU A 105 -18.15 -1.35 6.54
C GLU A 105 -19.03 -2.24 7.44
N SER A 106 -18.48 -2.76 8.54
CA SER A 106 -19.24 -3.55 9.52
C SER A 106 -20.41 -2.74 10.07
N ARG A 107 -20.19 -1.48 10.46
CA ARG A 107 -21.27 -0.62 10.97
C ARG A 107 -22.37 -0.37 9.95
N ILE A 108 -22.01 -0.14 8.68
CA ILE A 108 -22.99 0.06 7.62
C ILE A 108 -23.80 -1.23 7.42
N ARG A 109 -23.11 -2.37 7.27
CA ARG A 109 -23.75 -3.67 7.07
C ARG A 109 -24.65 -4.06 8.25
N ASP A 110 -24.19 -3.85 9.49
CA ASP A 110 -24.94 -4.20 10.69
C ASP A 110 -26.19 -3.32 10.85
N VAL A 111 -26.12 -2.03 10.47
CA VAL A 111 -27.29 -1.14 10.45
C VAL A 111 -28.33 -1.60 9.41
N ASP A 112 -27.88 -1.96 8.20
CA ASP A 112 -28.78 -2.44 7.14
C ASP A 112 -29.45 -3.76 7.55
N VAL A 113 -28.68 -4.70 8.10
CA VAL A 113 -29.20 -6.00 8.60
C VAL A 113 -30.18 -5.79 9.75
N ALA A 114 -29.91 -4.89 10.69
CA ALA A 114 -30.82 -4.58 11.78
C ALA A 114 -32.13 -3.95 11.30
N GLY A 115 -32.06 -3.05 10.29
CA GLY A 115 -33.25 -2.45 9.67
C GLY A 115 -34.13 -3.49 8.98
N GLU A 116 -33.54 -4.38 8.19
CA GLU A 116 -34.27 -5.44 7.50
C GLU A 116 -34.84 -6.48 8.47
N ALA A 117 -34.12 -6.82 9.54
CA ALA A 117 -34.63 -7.67 10.61
C ALA A 117 -35.81 -7.05 11.36
N ALA A 118 -35.78 -5.73 11.59
CA ALA A 118 -36.88 -5.00 12.22
C ALA A 118 -38.12 -4.97 11.32
N GLU A 119 -37.93 -4.76 10.01
CA GLU A 119 -39.02 -4.80 9.04
C GLU A 119 -39.61 -6.20 8.89
N LEU A 120 -38.77 -7.24 8.80
CA LEU A 120 -39.22 -8.64 8.80
C LEU A 120 -40.05 -8.95 10.05
N THR A 121 -39.60 -8.50 11.22
CA THR A 121 -40.32 -8.68 12.49
C THR A 121 -41.64 -7.93 12.48
N ARG A 122 -41.66 -6.67 12.01
CA ARG A 122 -42.88 -5.85 11.87
C ARG A 122 -43.89 -6.52 10.94
N LEU A 123 -43.45 -7.03 9.80
CA LEU A 123 -44.29 -7.76 8.85
C LEU A 123 -44.84 -9.05 9.46
N GLY A 124 -44.03 -9.80 10.21
CA GLY A 124 -44.48 -10.99 10.95
C GLY A 124 -45.56 -10.67 11.99
N ILE A 125 -45.37 -9.61 12.77
CA ILE A 125 -46.38 -9.14 13.74
C ILE A 125 -47.65 -8.69 13.04
N LEU A 126 -47.56 -7.95 11.93
CA LEU A 126 -48.73 -7.52 11.15
C LEU A 126 -49.51 -8.70 10.57
N GLN A 127 -48.82 -9.75 10.10
CA GLN A 127 -49.48 -10.96 9.61
C GLN A 127 -50.22 -11.70 10.74
N GLN A 128 -49.59 -11.86 11.91
CA GLN A 128 -50.22 -12.50 13.07
C GLN A 128 -51.38 -11.66 13.62
N ALA A 129 -51.21 -10.34 13.71
CA ALA A 129 -52.25 -9.41 14.13
C ALA A 129 -53.41 -9.38 13.14
N GLY A 130 -53.13 -9.38 11.82
CA GLY A 130 -54.14 -9.47 10.78
C GLY A 130 -54.97 -10.74 10.87
N ALA A 131 -54.34 -11.89 11.11
CA ALA A 131 -55.04 -13.16 11.34
C ALA A 131 -55.90 -13.13 12.61
N ALA A 132 -55.40 -12.58 13.72
CA ALA A 132 -56.15 -12.44 14.97
C ALA A 132 -57.33 -11.45 14.84
N VAL A 133 -57.14 -10.32 14.16
CA VAL A 133 -58.18 -9.32 13.89
C VAL A 133 -59.24 -9.90 12.96
N LEU A 134 -58.86 -10.65 11.92
CA LEU A 134 -59.83 -11.37 11.07
C LEU A 134 -60.61 -12.42 11.86
N ALA A 135 -59.96 -13.16 12.76
CA ALA A 135 -60.65 -14.12 13.62
C ALA A 135 -61.64 -13.43 14.57
N GLN A 136 -61.26 -12.31 15.18
CA GLN A 136 -62.12 -11.48 16.05
C GLN A 136 -63.30 -10.88 15.27
N ALA A 137 -63.04 -10.34 14.07
CA ALA A 137 -64.06 -9.74 13.21
C ALA A 137 -65.07 -10.79 12.68
N ASN A 138 -64.66 -12.04 12.51
CA ASN A 138 -65.57 -13.13 12.15
C ASN A 138 -66.46 -13.60 13.32
N GLN A 139 -66.08 -13.36 14.58
CA GLN A 139 -66.89 -13.72 15.75
C GLN A 139 -67.87 -12.63 16.18
N GLN A 140 -67.63 -11.36 15.85
CA GLN A 140 -68.56 -10.27 16.16
C GLN A 140 -69.96 -10.40 15.51
N PRO A 141 -70.12 -10.81 14.24
CA PRO A 141 -71.42 -10.95 13.60
C PRO A 141 -72.29 -12.06 14.21
N SER A 142 -71.68 -13.17 14.65
CA SER A 142 -72.43 -14.28 15.26
C SER A 142 -72.95 -13.91 16.65
N LEU A 143 -72.18 -13.12 17.42
CA LEU A 143 -72.64 -12.55 18.69
C LEU A 143 -73.77 -11.53 18.49
N ALA A 144 -73.71 -10.71 17.43
CA ALA A 144 -74.79 -9.77 17.11
C ALA A 144 -76.10 -10.48 16.69
N LEU A 145 -76.02 -11.58 15.92
CA LEU A 145 -77.19 -12.39 15.59
C LEU A 145 -77.82 -13.06 16.83
N SER A 146 -77.01 -13.50 17.79
CA SER A 146 -77.49 -14.07 19.05
C SER A 146 -78.21 -13.07 19.97
N LEU A 147 -78.09 -11.77 19.70
CA LEU A 147 -78.78 -10.71 20.44
C LEU A 147 -80.03 -10.19 19.72
N LEU A 148 -80.30 -10.66 18.49
CA LEU A 148 -81.46 -10.27 17.67
C LEU A 148 -82.49 -11.40 17.51
N GLY A 149 -82.10 -12.66 17.77
CA GLY A 149 -83.00 -13.82 17.83
C GLY A 149 -83.42 -14.15 19.25
#